data_AF-A0A218X512-F1
#
_entry.id   AF-A0A218X512-F1
#
_cell.length_a   1.000
_cell.length_b   1.000
_cell.length_c   1.000
_cell.angle_alpha   90.00
_cell.angle_beta   90.00
_cell.angle_gamma   90.00
#
_symmetry.space_group_name_H-M   'P 1'
#
loop_
_entity.id
_entity.type
_entity.pdbx_description
1 polymer ?
#
loop_
_entity_poly.entity_id
_entity_poly.type
_entity_poly.pdbx_seq_one_letter_code
_entity_poly.pdbx_strand_id
1 'polypeptide(L)'
;MAYEKSKAEGRYICVAHAIKTRELAEKLRRLYPDFTYPKNYSETQHDNKLNSEKLQKLGWTYWPLEETLIDSVESYREAGLLK
;
A
#
# COMPACT_ATOMS: atom_id res chain seq x y z
N MET A 1 13.38 -12.19 -6.18
CA MET A 1 12.39 -12.26 -7.29
C MET A 1 12.91 -11.79 -8.64
N ALA A 2 12.95 -10.51 -9.00
CA ALA A 2 13.50 -10.11 -10.31
C ALA A 2 15.01 -10.44 -10.44
N TYR A 3 15.75 -10.23 -9.35
CA TYR A 3 17.18 -10.57 -9.27
C TYR A 3 17.49 -12.05 -9.52
N GLU A 4 16.61 -12.96 -9.08
CA GLU A 4 16.86 -14.42 -9.13
C GLU A 4 16.34 -15.06 -10.42
N LYS A 5 15.39 -14.41 -11.12
CA LYS A 5 14.77 -14.97 -12.32
C LYS A 5 15.61 -14.58 -13.53
N SER A 6 16.25 -15.55 -14.16
CA SER A 6 17.04 -15.35 -15.39
C SER A 6 16.25 -14.72 -16.56
N LYS A 7 14.92 -14.83 -16.53
CA LYS A 7 14.00 -14.22 -17.51
C LYS A 7 13.61 -12.77 -17.19
N ALA A 8 14.09 -12.20 -16.07
CA ALA A 8 13.77 -10.83 -15.73
C ALA A 8 14.60 -9.86 -16.59
N GLU A 9 13.95 -8.85 -17.17
CA GLU A 9 14.60 -7.89 -18.06
C GLU A 9 14.00 -6.48 -17.95
N GLY A 10 14.84 -5.46 -18.12
CA GLY A 10 14.42 -4.06 -18.08
C GLY A 10 13.80 -3.64 -16.74
N ARG A 11 12.81 -2.75 -16.79
CA ARG A 11 12.17 -2.17 -15.59
C ARG A 11 10.89 -2.93 -15.22
N TYR A 12 10.60 -2.94 -13.92
CA TYR A 12 9.38 -3.48 -13.31
C TYR A 12 8.79 -2.44 -12.37
N ILE A 13 7.50 -2.18 -12.49
CA ILE A 13 6.75 -1.39 -11.51
C ILE A 13 6.33 -2.33 -10.37
N CYS A 14 6.55 -1.90 -9.13
CA CYS A 14 6.18 -2.63 -7.92
C CYS A 14 5.16 -1.79 -7.12
N VAL A 15 3.90 -1.87 -7.52
CA VAL A 15 2.76 -1.27 -6.83
C VAL A 15 1.67 -2.31 -6.61
N ALA A 16 1.23 -2.50 -5.37
CA ALA A 16 0.18 -3.45 -5.02
C ALA A 16 -1.22 -2.83 -5.14
N HIS A 17 -1.40 -1.66 -4.52
CA HIS A 17 -2.67 -0.96 -4.44
C HIS A 17 -2.47 0.51 -4.82
N ALA A 18 -3.35 1.03 -5.68
CA ALA A 18 -3.49 2.46 -5.91
C ALA A 18 -4.72 2.93 -5.15
N ILE A 19 -4.52 3.75 -4.11
CA ILE A 19 -5.61 4.24 -3.24
C ILE A 19 -5.44 5.74 -3.02
N LYS A 20 -6.58 6.44 -3.00
CA LYS A 20 -6.63 7.87 -2.71
C LYS A 20 -6.42 8.13 -1.22
N THR A 21 -5.83 9.28 -0.87
CA THR A 21 -5.55 9.62 0.53
C THR A 21 -6.82 9.60 1.38
N ARG A 22 -7.94 10.10 0.85
CA ARG A 22 -9.23 10.05 1.53
C ARG A 22 -9.71 8.61 1.78
N GLU A 23 -9.63 7.75 0.77
CA GLU A 23 -10.08 6.35 0.87
C GLU A 23 -9.20 5.57 1.85
N LEU A 24 -7.89 5.84 1.87
CA LEU A 24 -6.96 5.27 2.84
C LEU A 24 -7.35 5.65 4.27
N ALA A 25 -7.61 6.94 4.51
CA ALA A 25 -8.02 7.41 5.83
C ALA A 25 -9.38 6.84 6.26
N GLU A 26 -10.34 6.69 5.33
CA GLU A 26 -11.62 6.05 5.61
C GLU A 26 -11.46 4.56 5.98
N LYS A 27 -10.55 3.83 5.32
CA LYS A 27 -10.20 2.45 5.69
C LYS A 27 -9.56 2.37 7.06
N LEU A 28 -8.55 3.19 7.33
CA LEU A 28 -7.90 3.24 8.64
C LEU A 28 -8.90 3.59 9.75
N ARG A 29 -9.82 4.53 9.52
CA ARG A 29 -10.86 4.88 10.50
C ARG A 29 -11.80 3.73 10.84
N ARG A 30 -12.05 2.80 9.90
CA ARG A 30 -12.85 1.60 10.18
C ARG A 30 -12.06 0.57 10.99
N LEU A 31 -10.76 0.41 10.72
CA LEU A 31 -9.89 -0.54 11.41
C LEU A 31 -9.48 -0.04 12.80
N TYR A 32 -9.22 1.26 12.93
CA TYR A 32 -8.67 1.91 14.11
C TYR A 32 -9.43 3.22 14.40
N PRO A 33 -10.67 3.14 14.91
CA PRO A 33 -11.51 4.33 15.12
C PRO A 33 -10.98 5.29 16.19
N ASP A 34 -10.10 4.84 17.07
CA ASP A 34 -9.59 5.61 18.21
C ASP A 34 -8.57 6.69 17.83
N PHE A 35 -8.06 6.66 16.59
CA PHE A 35 -7.13 7.68 16.10
C PHE A 35 -7.86 8.94 15.60
N THR A 36 -7.12 10.05 15.61
CA THR A 36 -7.60 11.30 15.00
C THR A 36 -7.27 11.31 13.52
N TYR A 37 -8.29 11.50 12.68
CA TYR A 37 -8.15 11.55 11.23
C TYR A 37 -8.43 12.96 10.68
N PRO A 38 -7.69 13.40 9.65
CA PRO A 38 -8.01 14.64 8.94
C PRO A 38 -9.44 14.61 8.37
N LYS A 39 -10.08 15.79 8.29
CA LYS A 39 -11.40 15.94 7.65
C LYS A 39 -11.31 16.48 6.22
N ASN A 40 -10.23 17.18 5.91
CA ASN A 40 -10.01 17.84 4.63
C ASN A 40 -8.87 17.16 3.89
N TYR A 41 -9.09 16.82 2.63
CA TYR A 41 -8.13 16.16 1.75
C TYR A 41 -8.04 16.97 0.45
N SER A 42 -6.85 17.46 0.12
CA SER A 42 -6.56 18.08 -1.18
C SER A 42 -5.89 17.04 -2.08
N GLU A 43 -6.64 16.45 -3.00
CA GLU A 43 -6.10 15.47 -3.94
C GLU A 43 -5.89 16.10 -5.31
N THR A 44 -4.66 16.02 -5.82
CA THR A 44 -4.37 16.36 -7.22
C THR A 44 -4.86 15.22 -8.10
N GLN A 45 -5.58 15.53 -9.18
CA GLN A 45 -5.99 14.53 -10.16
C GLN A 45 -4.80 14.04 -10.98
N HIS A 46 -4.05 13.09 -10.42
CA HIS A 46 -3.06 12.30 -11.14
C HIS A 46 -3.51 10.85 -11.13
N ASP A 47 -4.47 10.52 -11.99
CA ASP A 47 -4.87 9.14 -12.30
C ASP A 47 -3.84 8.50 -13.25
N ASN A 48 -2.58 8.43 -12.81
CA ASN A 48 -1.61 7.58 -13.49
C ASN A 48 -1.88 6.15 -13.02
N LYS A 49 -2.70 5.41 -13.80
CA LYS A 49 -2.93 3.98 -13.60
C LYS A 49 -1.63 3.20 -13.79
N LEU A 50 -0.86 3.07 -12.72
CA LEU A 50 0.29 2.17 -12.65
C LEU A 50 -0.22 0.73 -12.55
N ASN A 51 0.46 -0.20 -13.21
CA ASN A 51 0.18 -1.63 -13.07
C ASN A 51 1.49 -2.40 -12.81
N SER A 52 1.34 -3.53 -12.13
CA SER A 52 2.45 -4.44 -11.80
C SER A 52 2.34 -5.75 -12.56
N GLU A 53 1.58 -5.81 -13.66
CA GLU A 53 1.31 -7.05 -14.40
C GLU A 53 2.60 -7.76 -14.84
N LYS A 54 3.57 -6.99 -15.34
CA LYS A 54 4.87 -7.53 -15.75
C LYS A 54 5.60 -8.21 -14.57
N LEU A 55 5.48 -7.66 -13.36
CA LEU A 55 6.08 -8.21 -12.15
C LEU A 55 5.28 -9.43 -11.65
N GLN A 56 3.96 -9.38 -11.70
CA GLN A 56 3.09 -10.51 -11.34
C GLN A 56 3.32 -11.72 -12.25
N LYS A 57 3.58 -11.52 -13.55
CA LYS A 57 3.96 -12.60 -14.49
C LYS A 57 5.27 -13.30 -14.12
N LEU A 58 6.12 -12.70 -13.28
CA LEU A 58 7.31 -13.37 -12.71
C LEU A 58 7.01 -14.20 -11.46
N GLY A 59 5.74 -14.25 -11.02
CA GLY A 59 5.29 -14.94 -9.81
C GLY A 59 5.25 -14.06 -8.56
N TRP A 60 5.36 -12.73 -8.71
CA TRP A 60 5.19 -11.83 -7.58
C TRP A 60 3.73 -11.74 -7.16
N THR A 61 3.49 -11.89 -5.86
CA THR A 61 2.21 -11.66 -5.20
C THR A 61 2.38 -10.60 -4.13
N TYR A 62 1.28 -9.99 -3.71
CA TYR A 62 1.26 -8.94 -2.70
C TYR A 62 0.14 -9.18 -1.71
N TRP A 63 0.31 -8.62 -0.51
CA TRP A 63 -0.66 -8.74 0.56
C TRP A 63 -1.90 -7.87 0.30
N PRO A 64 -3.06 -8.27 0.81
CA PRO A 64 -4.23 -7.40 0.90
C PRO A 64 -3.87 -6.08 1.59
N LEU A 65 -4.48 -4.99 1.13
CA LEU A 65 -4.21 -3.66 1.65
C LEU A 65 -4.48 -3.59 3.16
N GLU A 66 -5.59 -4.19 3.61
CA GLU A 66 -6.00 -4.13 5.02
C GLU A 66 -5.01 -4.84 5.94
N GLU A 67 -4.54 -6.03 5.57
CA GLU A 67 -3.50 -6.75 6.32
C GLU A 67 -2.20 -5.95 6.38
N THR A 68 -1.81 -5.32 5.27
CA THR A 68 -0.60 -4.47 5.22
C THR A 68 -0.74 -3.25 6.15
N LEU A 69 -1.93 -2.64 6.21
CA LEU A 69 -2.18 -1.50 7.08
C LEU A 69 -2.19 -1.91 8.56
N ILE A 70 -2.80 -3.06 8.88
CA ILE A 70 -2.83 -3.60 10.24
C ILE A 70 -1.42 -3.89 10.74
N ASP A 71 -0.64 -4.64 9.94
CA ASP A 71 0.75 -4.99 10.26
C ASP A 71 1.61 -3.74 10.53
N SER A 72 1.45 -2.71 9.70
CA SER A 72 2.15 -1.43 9.88
C SER A 72 1.77 -0.71 11.18
N VAL A 73 0.48 -0.66 11.51
CA VAL A 73 0.00 0.02 12.74
C VAL A 73 0.46 -0.72 13.99
N GLU A 74 0.36 -2.05 14.01
CA GLU A 74 0.80 -2.85 15.15
C GLU A 74 2.33 -2.78 15.34
N SER A 75 3.11 -2.82 14.26
CA SER A 75 4.56 -2.64 14.34
C SER A 75 4.96 -1.30 14.99
N TYR A 76 4.24 -0.22 14.66
CA TYR A 76 4.48 1.09 15.27
C TYR A 76 4.04 1.17 16.73
N ARG A 77 2.99 0.45 17.13
CA ARG A 77 2.58 0.31 18.54
C ARG A 77 3.63 -0.45 19.35
N GLU A 78 4.13 -1.56 18.82
CA GLU A 78 5.20 -2.37 19.44
C GLU A 78 6.49 -1.55 19.60
N ALA A 79 6.80 -0.70 18.63
CA ALA A 79 7.93 0.23 18.70
C ALA A 79 7.69 1.45 19.63
N GLY A 80 6.48 1.61 20.20
CA GLY A 80 6.12 2.74 21.04
C GLY A 80 6.00 4.08 20.31
N LEU A 81 5.90 4.05 18.97
CA LEU A 81 5.77 5.24 18.11
C LEU A 81 4.31 5.67 17.92
N LEU A 82 3.38 4.73 18.08
CA LEU A 82 1.94 4.97 18.11
C LEU A 82 1.40 4.56 19.49
N LYS A 83 0.48 5.38 20.01
CA LYS A 83 -0.22 5.13 21.28
C LYS A 83 -1.55 4.43 21.05
#